data_AF-A0A3N1PKW2-F1
#
_entry.id   AF-A0A3N1PKW2-F1
#
_cell.length_a   1.000
_cell.length_b   1.000
_cell.length_c   1.000
_cell.angle_alpha   90.00
_cell.angle_beta   90.00
_cell.angle_gamma   90.00
#
_symmetry.space_group_name_H-M   'P 1'
#
loop_
_entity.id
_entity.type
_entity.pdbx_description
1 polymer ?
#
loop_
_entity_poly.entity_id
_entity_poly.type
_entity_poly.pdbx_seq_one_letter_code
_entity_poly.pdbx_strand_id
1 'polypeptide(L)'
;MRALLLTLALLTLAGCSSEQLVRYQLKAPEKSTVLKATGYAPIEAQLGPSYEEKLIQAQQASRLDAYRRLAEQLYGQQVRALSRVKGSTVDRQVMETRVQGLVRGATLVGNYIEGKFYTTKLQLDTAVLADLGTVENEAVETETKWWY
;
A
#
# COMPACT_ATOMS: atom_id res chain seq x y z
N MET A 1 -49.26 -41.68 -30.36
CA MET A 1 -49.09 -40.20 -30.37
C MET A 1 -48.84 -39.62 -28.97
N ARG A 2 -49.61 -39.96 -27.92
CA ARG A 2 -49.39 -39.47 -26.54
C ARG A 2 -48.05 -39.90 -25.91
N ALA A 3 -47.64 -41.15 -26.12
CA ALA A 3 -46.35 -41.66 -25.61
C ALA A 3 -45.13 -40.95 -26.26
N LEU A 4 -45.26 -40.56 -27.53
CA LEU A 4 -44.19 -39.87 -28.28
C LEU A 4 -44.02 -38.41 -27.83
N LEU A 5 -45.11 -37.76 -27.40
CA LEU A 5 -45.08 -36.43 -26.80
C LEU A 5 -44.43 -36.45 -25.40
N LEU A 6 -44.67 -37.52 -24.61
CA LEU A 6 -44.07 -37.69 -23.29
C LEU A 6 -42.55 -37.94 -23.37
N THR A 7 -42.08 -38.73 -24.35
CA THR A 7 -40.65 -38.96 -24.56
C THR A 7 -39.91 -37.70 -25.02
N LEU A 8 -40.55 -36.88 -25.87
CA LEU A 8 -39.96 -35.62 -26.33
C LEU A 8 -39.87 -34.59 -25.20
N ALA A 9 -40.86 -34.54 -24.31
CA ALA A 9 -40.84 -33.68 -23.13
C ALA A 9 -39.68 -34.04 -22.17
N LEU A 10 -39.43 -35.33 -21.94
CA LEU A 10 -38.33 -35.78 -21.07
C LEU A 10 -36.93 -35.42 -21.62
N LEU A 11 -36.74 -35.38 -22.94
CA LEU A 11 -35.45 -34.99 -23.53
C LEU A 11 -35.12 -33.50 -23.29
N THR A 12 -36.13 -32.64 -23.15
CA THR A 12 -35.90 -31.21 -22.92
C THR A 12 -35.45 -30.87 -21.49
N LEU A 13 -35.63 -31.79 -20.53
CA LEU A 13 -35.18 -31.60 -19.14
C LEU A 13 -33.73 -32.02 -18.91
N ALA A 14 -33.07 -32.69 -19.87
CA ALA A 14 -31.67 -33.10 -19.77
C ALA A 14 -30.66 -32.03 -20.24
N GLY A 15 -31.07 -30.76 -20.28
CA GLY A 15 -30.18 -29.62 -20.55
C GLY A 15 -29.24 -29.37 -19.38
N CYS A 16 -28.15 -30.14 -19.29
CA CYS A 16 -27.12 -29.97 -18.28
C CYS A 16 -26.25 -28.75 -18.65
N SER A 17 -26.31 -27.68 -17.86
CA SER A 17 -25.48 -26.49 -18.10
C SER A 17 -24.03 -26.81 -17.74
N SER A 18 -23.15 -26.83 -18.74
CA SER A 18 -21.71 -26.92 -18.51
C SER A 18 -21.23 -25.57 -17.99
N GLU A 19 -21.10 -25.44 -16.67
CA GLU A 19 -20.40 -24.31 -16.07
C GLU A 19 -18.90 -24.48 -16.31
N GLN A 20 -18.40 -23.92 -17.40
CA GLN A 20 -16.97 -23.79 -17.62
C GLN A 20 -16.47 -22.70 -16.67
N LEU A 21 -15.99 -23.10 -15.49
CA LEU A 21 -15.29 -22.22 -14.57
C LEU A 21 -14.01 -21.74 -15.27
N VAL A 22 -14.08 -20.58 -15.92
CA VAL A 22 -12.91 -19.87 -16.43
C VAL A 22 -12.11 -19.45 -15.20
N ARG A 23 -11.17 -20.31 -14.79
CA ARG A 23 -10.16 -19.95 -13.80
C ARG A 23 -9.23 -18.96 -14.46
N TYR A 24 -9.47 -17.67 -14.23
CA TYR A 24 -8.50 -16.64 -14.54
C TYR A 24 -7.22 -16.95 -13.78
N GLN A 25 -6.20 -17.46 -14.49
CA GLN A 25 -4.85 -17.46 -13.97
C GLN A 25 -4.38 -16.01 -13.95
N LEU A 26 -4.20 -15.45 -12.76
CA LEU A 26 -3.59 -14.14 -12.57
C LEU A 26 -2.16 -14.20 -13.10
N LYS A 27 -1.95 -13.84 -14.37
CA LYS A 27 -0.61 -13.57 -14.90
C LYS A 27 -0.13 -12.29 -14.25
N ALA A 28 0.84 -12.40 -13.33
CA ALA A 28 1.48 -11.24 -12.74
C ALA A 28 2.03 -10.34 -13.87
N PRO A 29 1.78 -9.02 -13.82
CA PRO A 29 2.27 -8.13 -14.86
C PRO A 29 3.80 -8.24 -14.95
N GLU A 30 4.30 -8.38 -16.19
CA GLU A 30 5.71 -8.67 -16.50
C GLU A 30 6.67 -7.52 -16.11
N LYS A 31 6.14 -6.38 -15.65
CA LYS A 31 6.90 -5.17 -15.36
C LYS A 31 6.77 -4.81 -13.89
N SER A 32 7.84 -5.00 -13.14
CA SER A 32 7.95 -4.43 -11.79
C SER A 32 7.86 -2.91 -11.91
N THR A 33 7.00 -2.31 -11.09
CA THR A 33 6.86 -0.86 -11.03
C THR A 33 7.78 -0.35 -9.94
N VAL A 34 8.63 0.60 -10.29
CA VAL A 34 9.49 1.29 -9.34
C VAL A 34 8.74 2.50 -8.78
N LEU A 35 8.37 2.44 -7.51
CA LEU A 35 7.77 3.55 -6.79
C LEU A 35 8.86 4.52 -6.34
N LYS A 36 8.57 5.82 -6.39
CA LYS A 36 9.48 6.88 -5.98
C LYS A 36 8.73 7.89 -5.15
N ALA A 37 9.31 8.28 -4.02
CA ALA A 37 8.80 9.36 -3.20
C ALA A 37 9.90 10.32 -2.80
N THR A 38 9.52 11.60 -2.67
CA THR A 38 10.39 12.65 -2.16
C THR A 38 9.71 13.29 -0.96
N GLY A 39 10.39 13.26 0.19
CA GLY A 39 9.96 13.91 1.42
C GLY A 39 10.70 15.23 1.63
N TYR A 40 10.02 16.18 2.27
CA TYR A 40 10.53 17.53 2.51
C TYR A 40 10.32 17.93 3.96
N ALA A 41 11.32 18.57 4.56
CA ALA A 41 11.18 19.16 5.89
C ALA A 41 11.87 20.53 5.96
N PRO A 42 11.16 21.61 6.30
CA PRO A 42 11.77 22.92 6.49
C PRO A 42 12.66 22.91 7.74
N ILE A 43 13.92 23.33 7.60
CA ILE A 43 14.91 23.27 8.68
C ILE A 43 14.54 24.22 9.82
N GLU A 44 14.17 25.45 9.50
CA GLU A 44 13.84 26.47 10.52
C GLU A 44 12.58 26.17 11.32
N ALA A 45 11.67 25.34 10.80
CA ALA A 45 10.45 24.96 11.51
C ALA A 45 10.67 23.81 12.50
N GLN A 46 11.84 23.17 12.47
CA GLN A 46 12.15 22.08 13.39
C GLN A 46 12.48 22.61 14.79
N LEU A 47 12.24 21.76 15.78
CA LEU A 47 12.57 22.06 17.17
C LEU A 47 14.08 21.93 17.39
N GLY A 48 14.67 22.87 18.12
CA GLY A 48 16.07 22.83 18.51
C GLY A 48 16.64 24.23 18.75
N PRO A 49 17.50 24.42 19.77
CA PRO A 49 18.19 25.68 20.04
C PRO A 49 19.23 26.04 18.97
N SER A 50 19.91 25.06 18.37
CA SER A 50 20.96 25.24 17.37
C SER A 50 20.49 24.91 15.94
N TYR A 51 21.18 25.43 14.94
CA TYR A 51 20.92 25.09 13.54
C TYR A 51 21.20 23.61 13.26
N GLU A 52 22.25 23.07 13.87
CA GLU A 52 22.68 21.68 13.75
C GLU A 52 21.61 20.72 14.27
N GLU A 53 21.01 21.02 15.42
CA GLU A 53 19.91 20.22 15.96
C GLU A 53 18.67 20.28 15.07
N LYS A 54 18.30 21.49 14.62
CA LYS A 54 17.21 21.67 13.65
C LYS A 54 17.46 20.89 12.37
N LEU A 55 18.69 20.85 11.88
CA LEU A 55 19.08 20.11 10.68
C LEU A 55 18.92 18.60 10.89
N ILE A 56 19.37 18.05 12.03
CA ILE A 56 19.19 16.63 12.36
C ILE A 56 17.70 16.28 12.44
N GLN A 57 16.88 17.15 13.04
CA GLN A 57 15.43 16.95 13.07
C GLN A 57 14.81 17.03 11.67
N ALA A 58 15.28 17.95 10.83
CA ALA A 58 14.79 18.08 9.45
C ALA A 58 15.12 16.85 8.62
N GLN A 59 16.30 16.26 8.82
CA GLN A 59 16.68 14.98 8.20
C GLN A 59 15.69 13.87 8.55
N GLN A 60 15.35 13.74 9.83
CA GLN A 60 14.42 12.71 10.31
C GLN A 60 12.99 12.95 9.81
N ALA A 61 12.51 14.19 9.91
CA ALA A 61 11.18 14.58 9.44
C ALA A 61 11.04 14.40 7.91
N SER A 62 12.06 14.78 7.14
CA SER A 62 12.10 14.61 5.68
C SER A 62 12.05 13.13 5.29
N ARG A 63 12.80 12.28 6.01
CA ARG A 63 12.78 10.83 5.82
C ARG A 63 11.40 10.24 6.14
N LEU A 64 10.78 10.65 7.25
CA LEU A 64 9.45 10.19 7.63
C LEU A 64 8.39 10.60 6.58
N ASP A 65 8.47 11.83 6.07
CA ASP A 65 7.57 12.30 5.01
C ASP A 65 7.74 11.49 3.72
N ALA A 66 8.98 11.15 3.35
CA ALA A 66 9.25 10.31 2.19
C ALA A 66 8.64 8.90 2.35
N TYR A 67 8.77 8.29 3.54
CA TYR A 67 8.17 6.99 3.83
C TYR A 67 6.63 7.04 3.84
N ARG A 68 6.04 8.09 4.40
CA ARG A 68 4.59 8.31 4.36
C ARG A 68 4.08 8.38 2.92
N ARG A 69 4.74 9.15 2.06
CA ARG A 69 4.40 9.27 0.64
C ARG A 69 4.58 7.95 -0.12
N LEU A 70 5.60 7.15 0.19
CA LEU A 70 5.71 5.79 -0.35
C LEU A 70 4.55 4.91 0.12
N ALA A 71 4.19 4.98 1.40
CA ALA A 71 3.06 4.24 1.94
C ALA A 71 1.74 4.66 1.30
N GLU A 72 1.54 5.94 0.98
CA GLU A 72 0.38 6.44 0.24
C GLU A 72 0.28 5.85 -1.16
N GLN A 73 1.41 5.76 -1.87
CA GLN A 73 1.46 5.15 -3.20
C GLN A 73 1.19 3.64 -3.15
N LEU A 74 1.63 2.97 -2.06
CA LEU A 74 1.54 1.51 -1.94
C LEU A 74 0.21 1.02 -1.36
N TYR A 75 -0.25 1.63 -0.27
CA TYR A 75 -1.41 1.20 0.52
C TYR A 75 -2.62 2.15 0.37
N GLY A 76 -2.43 3.33 -0.24
CA GLY A 76 -3.46 4.36 -0.33
C GLY A 76 -3.60 5.22 0.94
N GLN A 77 -4.54 6.16 0.90
CA GLN A 77 -4.89 7.02 2.02
C GLN A 77 -6.38 6.89 2.36
N GLN A 78 -6.70 6.80 3.64
CA GLN A 78 -8.07 6.84 4.13
C GLN A 78 -8.46 8.29 4.43
N VAL A 79 -9.54 8.78 3.81
CA VAL A 79 -10.10 10.11 4.07
C VAL A 79 -11.45 9.97 4.77
N ARG A 80 -11.62 10.64 5.91
CA ARG A 80 -12.88 10.73 6.66
C ARG A 80 -13.35 12.18 6.68
N ALA A 81 -14.57 12.44 6.24
CA ALA A 81 -15.18 13.77 6.25
C ALA A 81 -16.44 13.77 7.12
N LEU A 82 -16.51 14.70 8.08
CA LEU A 82 -17.67 14.91 8.94
C LEU A 82 -18.22 16.31 8.67
N SER A 83 -19.42 16.39 8.09
CA SER A 83 -20.11 17.65 7.79
C SER A 83 -21.35 17.80 8.68
N ARG A 84 -21.46 18.93 9.39
CA ARG A 84 -22.65 19.32 10.14
C ARG A 84 -23.43 20.36 9.35
N VAL A 85 -24.70 20.08 9.06
CA VAL A 85 -25.63 20.99 8.37
C VAL A 85 -26.58 21.57 9.40
N LYS A 86 -26.82 22.90 9.36
CA LYS A 86 -27.83 23.57 10.18
C LYS A 86 -28.76 24.35 9.26
N GLY A 87 -29.99 23.85 9.06
CA GLY A 87 -30.90 24.38 8.02
C GLY A 87 -30.49 23.91 6.62
N SER A 88 -30.45 24.84 5.64
CA SER A 88 -29.96 24.58 4.27
C SER A 88 -28.48 24.89 4.05
N THR A 89 -27.73 25.20 5.11
CA THR A 89 -26.33 25.62 5.04
C THR A 89 -25.43 24.64 5.80
N VAL A 90 -24.32 24.24 5.16
CA VAL A 90 -23.26 23.46 5.81
C VAL A 90 -22.50 24.37 6.78
N ASP A 91 -22.55 24.08 8.08
CA ASP A 91 -21.97 24.91 9.15
C ASP A 91 -20.49 24.58 9.36
N ARG A 92 -20.12 23.30 9.35
CA ARG A 92 -18.74 22.86 9.64
C ARG A 92 -18.42 21.54 8.96
N GLN A 93 -17.27 21.49 8.28
CA GLN A 93 -16.72 20.28 7.67
C GLN A 93 -15.32 20.02 8.26
N VAL A 94 -15.12 18.85 8.87
CA VAL A 94 -13.81 18.38 9.35
C VAL A 94 -13.38 17.22 8.47
N MET A 95 -12.15 17.27 7.94
CA MET A 95 -11.59 16.21 7.10
C MET A 95 -10.29 15.68 7.72
N GLU A 96 -10.21 14.36 7.88
CA GLU A 96 -9.05 13.66 8.45
C GLU A 96 -8.49 12.68 7.42
N THR A 97 -7.18 12.69 7.19
CA THR A 97 -6.49 11.76 6.29
C THR A 97 -5.49 10.91 7.08
N ARG A 98 -5.52 9.58 6.88
CA ARG A 98 -4.60 8.64 7.54
C ARG A 98 -4.02 7.65 6.54
N VAL A 99 -2.75 7.32 6.73
CA VAL A 99 -2.01 6.29 5.97
C VAL A 99 -1.66 5.17 6.95
N GLN A 100 -1.98 3.93 6.60
CA GLN A 100 -1.69 2.75 7.43
C GLN A 100 -0.99 1.71 6.56
N GLY A 101 0.16 1.22 7.01
CA GLY A 101 0.91 0.19 6.31
C GLY A 101 2.38 0.20 6.67
N LEU A 102 3.07 -0.90 6.37
CA LEU A 102 4.50 -1.07 6.60
C LEU A 102 5.25 -1.01 5.28
N VAL A 103 6.15 -0.05 5.11
CA VAL A 103 6.98 0.06 3.90
C VAL A 103 8.30 -0.67 4.14
N ARG A 104 8.53 -1.79 3.44
CA ARG A 104 9.79 -2.56 3.47
C ARG A 104 10.49 -2.49 2.11
N GLY A 105 11.81 -2.66 2.09
CA GLY A 105 12.59 -2.72 0.85
C GLY A 105 12.83 -1.37 0.14
N ALA A 106 12.55 -0.25 0.80
CA ALA A 106 12.82 1.08 0.23
C ALA A 106 14.33 1.39 0.28
N THR A 107 14.86 1.89 -0.83
CA THR A 107 16.26 2.32 -0.99
C THR A 107 16.38 3.84 -1.00
N LEU A 108 17.44 4.34 -0.38
CA LEU A 108 17.77 5.76 -0.36
C LEU A 108 18.46 6.14 -1.68
N VAL A 109 17.81 6.99 -2.48
CA VAL A 109 18.37 7.48 -3.75
C VAL A 109 19.22 8.73 -3.52
N GLY A 110 18.84 9.58 -2.56
CA GLY A 110 19.62 10.74 -2.21
C GLY A 110 18.96 11.62 -1.15
N ASN A 111 19.79 12.44 -0.50
CA ASN A 111 19.38 13.38 0.53
C ASN A 111 20.25 14.64 0.47
N TYR A 112 19.62 15.81 0.44
CA TYR A 112 20.32 17.09 0.30
C TYR A 112 19.46 18.26 0.79
N ILE A 113 20.09 19.41 1.00
CA ILE A 113 19.40 20.65 1.33
C ILE A 113 19.01 21.35 0.03
N GLU A 114 17.74 21.72 -0.10
CA GLU A 114 17.18 22.44 -1.24
C GLU A 114 16.52 23.73 -0.73
N GLY A 115 17.27 24.83 -0.83
CA GLY A 115 16.85 26.12 -0.26
C GLY A 115 16.74 26.06 1.27
N LYS A 116 15.50 26.13 1.79
CA LYS A 116 15.21 26.08 3.24
C LYS A 116 14.75 24.69 3.71
N PHE A 117 14.68 23.72 2.81
CA PHE A 117 14.15 22.38 3.08
C PHE A 117 15.26 21.35 3.03
N TYR A 118 15.16 20.35 3.90
CA TYR A 118 15.88 19.10 3.75
C TYR A 118 15.03 18.14 2.91
N THR A 119 15.59 17.65 1.81
CA THR A 119 14.91 16.80 0.81
C THR A 119 15.47 15.38 0.88
N THR A 120 14.59 14.38 1.01
CA THR A 120 14.96 12.95 1.03
C THR A 120 14.23 12.21 -0.09
N LYS A 121 14.96 11.52 -0.96
CA LYS A 121 14.42 10.73 -2.08
C LYS A 121 14.55 9.25 -1.79
N LEU A 122 13.42 8.55 -1.78
CA LEU A 122 13.34 7.11 -1.61
C LEU A 122 12.78 6.46 -2.87
N GLN A 123 13.21 5.22 -3.11
CA GLN A 123 12.74 4.39 -4.21
C GLN A 123 12.39 3.00 -3.66
N LEU A 124 11.34 2.38 -4.20
CA LEU A 124 10.94 1.02 -3.85
C LEU A 124 10.66 0.25 -5.14
N ASP A 125 11.38 -0.85 -5.35
CA ASP A 125 11.04 -1.79 -6.41
C ASP A 125 9.98 -2.76 -5.90
N THR A 126 8.82 -2.79 -6.55
CA THR A 126 7.72 -3.69 -6.17
C THR A 126 8.05 -5.16 -6.37
N ALA A 127 9.05 -5.51 -7.19
CA ALA A 127 9.55 -6.89 -7.28
C ALA A 127 10.13 -7.39 -5.95
N VAL A 128 10.82 -6.52 -5.22
CA VAL A 128 11.46 -6.86 -3.93
C VAL A 128 10.42 -7.20 -2.86
N LEU A 129 9.19 -6.67 -2.96
CA LEU A 129 8.12 -6.96 -2.00
C LEU A 129 7.72 -8.44 -2.01
N ALA A 130 7.74 -9.09 -3.17
CA ALA A 130 7.38 -10.51 -3.29
C ALA A 130 8.40 -11.40 -2.57
N ASP A 131 9.69 -11.07 -2.70
CA ASP A 131 10.80 -11.79 -2.07
C ASP A 131 10.85 -11.58 -0.55
N LEU A 132 10.57 -10.36 -0.09
CA LEU A 132 10.50 -10.08 1.36
C LEU A 132 9.36 -10.81 2.07
N GLY A 133 8.26 -11.11 1.37
CA GLY A 133 7.16 -11.91 1.91
C GLY A 133 7.51 -13.40 2.03
N THR A 134 8.40 -13.93 1.18
CA THR A 134 8.82 -15.33 1.24
C THR A 134 9.81 -15.61 2.37
N VAL A 135 10.70 -14.66 2.70
CA VAL A 135 11.69 -14.81 3.78
C VAL A 135 11.04 -14.91 5.18
N GLU A 136 9.93 -14.22 5.43
CA GLU A 136 9.24 -14.27 6.74
C GLU A 136 8.46 -15.58 6.96
N ASN A 137 8.19 -16.35 5.90
CA ASN A 137 7.45 -17.62 5.98
C ASN A 137 8.35 -18.85 6.11
N GLU A 138 9.67 -18.70 6.01
CA GLU A 138 10.59 -19.78 6.34
C GLU A 138 10.68 -19.84 7.87
N ALA A 139 10.03 -20.85 8.47
CA ALA A 139 10.13 -21.08 9.89
C ALA A 139 11.63 -21.20 10.24
N VAL A 140 12.12 -20.28 11.07
CA VAL A 140 13.46 -20.41 11.64
C VAL A 140 13.42 -21.68 12.49
N GLU A 141 13.93 -22.78 11.96
CA GLU A 141 14.15 -23.99 12.74
C GLU A 141 15.16 -23.62 13.82
N THR A 142 14.66 -23.34 15.01
CA THR A 142 15.46 -23.22 16.21
C THR A 142 15.99 -24.63 16.51
N GLU A 143 17.10 -25.02 15.91
CA GLU A 143 17.92 -26.12 16.40
C GLU A 143 18.52 -25.70 17.75
N THR A 144 17.70 -25.66 18.80
CA THR A 144 18.19 -25.72 20.17
C THR A 144 18.67 -27.15 20.41
N LYS A 145 19.96 -27.41 20.12
CA LYS A 145 20.67 -28.57 20.65
C LYS A 145 20.63 -28.52 22.17
N TRP A 146 19.90 -29.45 22.76
CA TRP A 146 19.60 -29.52 24.19
C TRP A 146 20.72 -30.14 25.03
N TRP A 147 21.90 -30.37 24.44
CA TRP A 147 23.08 -30.85 25.14
C TRP A 147 24.23 -29.84 25.05
N TYR A 148 24.48 -29.19 26.18
CA TYR A 148 25.80 -28.85 26.69
C TYR A 148 25.79 -29.03 28.21
#